data_AF-A0A3C1UB54-F1
#
_entry.id   AF-A0A3C1UB54-F1
#
_cell.length_a   1.000
_cell.length_b   1.000
_cell.length_c   1.000
_cell.angle_alpha   90.00
_cell.angle_beta   90.00
_cell.angle_gamma   90.00
#
_symmetry.space_group_name_H-M   'P 1'
#
loop_
_entity.id
_entity.type
_entity.pdbx_description
1 polymer ?
#
loop_
_entity_poly.entity_id
_entity_poly.type
_entity_poly.pdbx_seq_one_letter_code
_entity_poly.pdbx_strand_id
1 'polypeptide(L)'
;MDKVGNDMMPALVSILPKVDSIVGSVNQILANPAIAASVTRCDAITRELVASSAQLTELMASLNKAIPGMVHNANGVLANANALTGDLRTTTGNLNTITGNLKELPLDTTLNRINATLANVQRLTAKLNNENSSLGMLLNDKKLYQNATSTVASLDSLLQDVKKHPKKYVTIKVF
;
A
#
# COMPACT_ATOMS: atom_id res chain seq x y z
N MET A 1 77.07 -5.99 76.67
CA MET A 1 76.93 -5.66 75.23
C MET A 1 77.78 -6.57 74.32
N ASP A 2 78.55 -7.54 74.84
CA ASP A 2 79.47 -8.38 74.04
C ASP A 2 78.88 -9.56 73.26
N LYS A 3 77.70 -10.09 73.65
CA LYS A 3 77.12 -11.25 72.93
C LYS A 3 76.65 -10.90 71.53
N VAL A 4 76.22 -9.64 71.31
CA VAL A 4 75.75 -9.18 70.00
C VAL A 4 76.92 -9.07 69.01
N GLY A 5 78.09 -8.57 69.43
CA GLY A 5 79.27 -8.47 68.55
C GLY A 5 79.86 -9.84 68.18
N ASN A 6 79.88 -10.79 69.13
CA ASN A 6 80.53 -12.09 68.91
C ASN A 6 79.68 -13.07 68.09
N ASP A 7 78.33 -12.98 68.16
CA ASP A 7 77.43 -13.83 67.37
C ASP A 7 77.06 -13.19 66.01
N MET A 8 77.09 -11.85 65.88
CA MET A 8 76.75 -11.17 64.62
C MET A 8 77.92 -11.03 63.64
N MET A 9 79.16 -10.90 64.12
CA MET A 9 80.32 -10.76 63.22
C MET A 9 80.54 -12.02 62.34
N PRO A 10 80.45 -13.26 62.87
CA PRO A 10 80.51 -14.46 62.05
C PRO A 10 79.35 -14.56 61.05
N ALA A 11 78.15 -14.12 61.43
CA ALA A 11 76.98 -14.09 60.56
C ALA A 11 77.16 -13.09 59.39
N LEU A 12 77.69 -11.90 59.66
CA LEU A 12 78.05 -10.89 58.66
C LEU A 12 79.09 -11.41 57.66
N VAL A 13 80.15 -12.05 58.16
CA VAL A 13 81.20 -12.65 57.32
C VAL A 13 80.65 -13.79 56.47
N SER A 14 79.73 -14.60 56.99
CA SER A 14 79.07 -15.67 56.24
C SER A 14 78.12 -15.15 55.15
N ILE A 15 77.66 -13.91 55.21
CA ILE A 15 76.72 -13.33 54.24
C ILE A 15 77.43 -12.74 53.02
N LEU A 16 78.67 -12.24 53.17
CA LEU A 16 79.43 -11.63 52.07
C LEU A 16 79.55 -12.54 50.83
N PRO A 17 79.89 -13.85 50.94
CA PRO A 17 79.94 -14.75 49.79
C PRO A 17 78.57 -14.97 49.14
N LYS A 18 77.49 -14.96 49.93
CA LYS A 18 76.12 -15.11 49.43
C LYS A 18 75.68 -13.89 48.64
N VAL A 19 76.01 -12.69 49.12
CA VAL A 19 75.76 -11.44 48.41
C VAL A 19 76.51 -11.42 47.09
N ASP A 20 77.79 -11.81 47.08
CA ASP A 20 78.58 -11.89 45.85
C ASP A 20 77.99 -12.89 44.84
N SER A 21 77.60 -14.07 45.32
CA SER A 21 76.92 -15.07 44.47
C SER A 21 75.58 -14.57 43.93
N ILE A 22 74.81 -13.79 44.70
CA ILE A 22 73.55 -13.17 44.25
C ILE A 22 73.85 -12.12 43.18
N VAL A 23 74.84 -11.26 43.41
CA VAL A 23 75.25 -10.23 42.44
C VAL A 23 75.73 -10.87 41.14
N GLY A 24 76.52 -11.94 41.21
CA GLY A 24 76.95 -12.72 40.05
C GLY A 24 75.80 -13.37 39.30
N SER A 25 74.85 -13.97 40.03
CA SER A 25 73.65 -14.59 39.43
C SER A 25 72.74 -13.56 38.76
N VAL A 26 72.54 -12.40 39.40
CA VAL A 26 71.80 -11.27 38.82
C VAL A 26 72.51 -10.73 37.58
N ASN A 27 73.83 -10.60 37.62
CA ASN A 27 74.61 -10.13 36.48
C ASN A 27 74.53 -11.11 35.30
N GLN A 28 74.55 -12.43 35.54
CA GLN A 28 74.33 -13.43 34.48
C GLN A 28 72.94 -13.37 33.86
N ILE A 29 71.90 -13.11 34.66
CA ILE A 29 70.53 -12.94 34.16
C ILE A 29 70.42 -11.67 33.32
N LEU A 30 70.98 -10.55 33.79
CA LEU A 30 70.96 -9.27 33.08
C LEU A 30 71.81 -9.28 31.81
N ALA A 31 72.90 -10.04 31.80
CA ALA A 31 73.74 -10.26 30.63
C ALA A 31 73.09 -11.21 29.61
N ASN A 32 72.00 -11.90 29.95
CA ASN A 32 71.33 -12.80 29.04
C ASN A 32 70.54 -12.00 27.97
N PRO A 33 70.92 -12.09 26.68
CA PRO A 33 70.26 -11.33 25.61
C PRO A 33 68.76 -11.67 25.46
N ALA A 34 68.32 -12.85 25.93
CA ALA A 34 66.92 -13.23 25.93
C ALA A 34 66.05 -12.34 26.83
N ILE A 35 66.61 -11.80 27.94
CA ILE A 35 65.88 -10.90 28.84
C ILE A 35 65.65 -9.55 28.16
N ALA A 36 66.69 -8.96 27.58
CA ALA A 36 66.58 -7.72 26.81
C ALA A 36 65.59 -7.87 25.64
N ALA A 37 65.70 -8.97 24.89
CA ALA A 37 64.76 -9.28 23.80
C ALA A 37 63.31 -9.45 24.30
N SER A 38 63.10 -10.04 25.48
CA SER A 38 61.77 -10.20 26.07
C SER A 38 61.16 -8.87 26.47
N VAL A 39 61.95 -7.95 27.05
CA VAL A 39 61.49 -6.59 27.37
C VAL A 39 61.07 -5.84 26.10
N THR A 40 61.88 -5.89 25.04
CA THR A 40 61.53 -5.28 23.75
C THR A 40 60.27 -5.90 23.14
N ARG A 41 60.10 -7.23 23.23
CA ARG A 41 58.88 -7.90 22.77
C ARG A 41 57.65 -7.51 23.59
N CYS A 42 57.76 -7.43 24.91
CA CYS A 42 56.66 -6.97 25.77
C CYS A 42 56.25 -5.53 25.45
N ASP A 43 57.21 -4.65 25.20
CA ASP A 43 56.97 -3.27 24.76
C ASP A 43 56.25 -3.23 23.39
N ALA A 44 56.67 -4.06 22.43
CA ALA A 44 55.98 -4.20 21.15
C ALA A 44 54.54 -4.72 21.29
N ILE A 45 54.33 -5.80 22.05
CA ILE A 45 53.01 -6.38 22.33
C ILE A 45 52.11 -5.35 23.00
N THR A 46 52.63 -4.58 23.95
CA THR A 46 51.87 -3.53 24.64
C THR A 46 51.41 -2.45 23.65
N ARG A 47 52.28 -2.02 22.72
CA ARG A 47 51.89 -1.09 21.66
C ARG A 47 50.82 -1.66 20.73
N GLU A 48 50.97 -2.92 20.30
CA GLU A 48 49.98 -3.60 19.45
C GLU A 48 48.63 -3.74 20.17
N LEU A 49 48.64 -4.02 21.47
CA LEU A 49 47.43 -4.10 22.28
C LEU A 49 46.74 -2.75 22.40
N VAL A 50 47.48 -1.67 22.63
CA VAL A 50 46.94 -0.30 22.67
C VAL A 50 46.32 0.07 21.32
N ALA A 51 47.00 -0.22 20.21
CA ALA A 51 46.48 0.02 18.87
C ALA A 51 45.21 -0.80 18.59
N SER A 52 45.22 -2.09 18.96
CA SER A 52 44.05 -2.97 18.81
C SER A 52 42.86 -2.50 19.64
N SER A 53 43.10 -2.03 20.87
CA SER A 53 42.06 -1.46 21.74
C SER A 53 41.45 -0.19 21.15
N ALA A 54 42.27 0.66 20.51
CA ALA A 54 41.77 1.85 19.83
C ALA A 54 40.89 1.47 18.63
N GLN A 55 41.34 0.52 17.79
CA GLN A 55 40.56 0.02 16.65
C GLN A 55 39.24 -0.64 17.09
N LEU A 56 39.26 -1.42 18.17
CA LEU A 56 38.04 -2.00 18.75
C LEU A 56 37.07 -0.90 19.21
N THR A 57 37.58 0.16 19.82
CA THR A 57 36.75 1.30 20.26
C THR A 57 36.11 2.00 19.06
N GLU A 58 36.85 2.22 17.98
CA GLU A 58 36.32 2.79 16.73
C GLU A 58 35.27 1.89 16.08
N LEU A 59 35.53 0.57 16.04
CA LEU A 59 34.57 -0.41 15.54
C LEU A 59 33.27 -0.37 16.36
N MET A 60 33.37 -0.38 17.69
CA MET A 60 32.21 -0.28 18.57
C MET A 60 31.45 1.04 18.35
N ALA A 61 32.16 2.16 18.18
CA ALA A 61 31.52 3.43 17.86
C ALA A 61 30.80 3.42 16.51
N SER A 62 31.39 2.77 15.49
CA SER A 62 30.78 2.59 14.18
C SER A 62 29.52 1.72 14.25
N LEU A 63 29.60 0.58 14.95
CA LEU A 63 28.46 -0.31 15.17
C LEU A 63 27.35 0.38 15.95
N ASN A 64 27.68 1.15 16.99
CA ASN A 64 26.71 1.93 17.75
C ASN A 64 25.98 2.98 16.90
N LYS A 65 26.62 3.49 15.84
CA LYS A 65 25.97 4.40 14.87
C LYS A 65 25.15 3.65 13.82
N ALA A 66 25.61 2.50 13.35
CA ALA A 66 24.99 1.74 12.26
C ALA A 66 23.77 0.91 12.71
N ILE A 67 23.86 0.25 13.87
CA ILE A 67 22.82 -0.66 14.38
C ILE A 67 21.45 0.02 14.49
N PRO A 68 21.32 1.23 15.07
CA PRO A 68 20.01 1.89 15.17
C PRO A 68 19.34 2.12 13.81
N GLY A 69 20.12 2.53 12.79
CA GLY A 69 19.62 2.71 11.43
C GLY A 69 19.19 1.39 10.78
N MET A 70 19.96 0.32 10.98
CA MET A 70 19.59 -1.01 10.51
C MET A 70 18.29 -1.52 11.16
N VAL A 71 18.15 -1.35 12.47
CA VAL A 71 16.93 -1.73 13.21
C VAL A 71 15.74 -0.90 12.74
N HIS A 72 15.92 0.41 12.53
CA HIS A 72 14.87 1.28 11.99
C HIS A 72 14.41 0.82 10.60
N ASN A 73 15.36 0.53 9.70
CA ASN A 73 15.06 0.03 8.36
C ASN A 73 14.35 -1.34 8.40
N ALA A 74 14.81 -2.26 9.25
CA ALA A 74 14.18 -3.56 9.43
C ALA A 74 12.72 -3.42 9.92
N ASN A 75 12.49 -2.52 10.89
CA ASN A 75 11.14 -2.21 11.37
C ASN A 75 10.27 -1.58 10.27
N GLY A 76 10.83 -0.71 9.43
CA GLY A 76 10.13 -0.13 8.28
C GLY A 76 9.72 -1.18 7.24
N VAL A 77 10.63 -2.12 6.92
CA VAL A 77 10.32 -3.24 6.01
C VAL A 77 9.21 -4.12 6.58
N LEU A 78 9.25 -4.44 7.88
CA LEU A 78 8.21 -5.22 8.54
C LEU A 78 6.85 -4.49 8.55
N ALA A 79 6.85 -3.18 8.81
CA ALA A 79 5.63 -2.37 8.77
C ALA A 79 5.02 -2.35 7.36
N ASN A 80 5.84 -2.18 6.33
CA ASN A 80 5.40 -2.20 4.93
C ASN A 80 4.85 -3.59 4.53
N ALA A 81 5.50 -4.67 4.95
CA ALA A 81 5.03 -6.03 4.70
C ALA A 81 3.66 -6.29 5.35
N ASN A 82 3.46 -5.80 6.58
CA ASN A 82 2.18 -5.88 7.27
C ASN A 82 1.08 -5.07 6.56
N ALA A 83 1.40 -3.84 6.14
CA ALA A 83 0.47 -3.00 5.37
C ALA A 83 0.06 -3.68 4.06
N LEU A 84 1.02 -4.18 3.28
CA LEU A 84 0.77 -4.90 2.03
C LEU A 84 -0.11 -6.14 2.25
N THR A 85 0.13 -6.89 3.32
CA THR A 85 -0.69 -8.06 3.68
C THR A 85 -2.13 -7.64 4.01
N GLY A 86 -2.32 -6.50 4.69
CA GLY A 86 -3.63 -5.91 4.96
C GLY A 86 -4.37 -5.49 3.68
N ASP A 87 -3.67 -4.84 2.76
CA ASP A 87 -4.22 -4.44 1.46
C ASP A 87 -4.62 -5.65 0.63
N LEU A 88 -3.76 -6.67 0.53
CA LEU A 88 -4.05 -7.93 -0.16
C LEU A 88 -5.28 -8.64 0.42
N ARG A 89 -5.42 -8.67 1.75
CA ARG A 89 -6.61 -9.23 2.39
C ARG A 89 -7.88 -8.47 2.00
N THR A 90 -7.80 -7.14 1.97
CA THR A 90 -8.92 -6.27 1.57
C THR A 90 -9.29 -6.49 0.11
N THR A 91 -8.31 -6.48 -0.80
CA THR A 91 -8.52 -6.74 -2.22
C THR A 91 -9.12 -8.13 -2.46
N THR A 92 -8.60 -9.15 -1.79
CA THR A 92 -9.13 -10.52 -1.89
C THR A 92 -10.57 -10.59 -1.38
N GLY A 93 -10.89 -9.90 -0.27
CA GLY A 93 -12.26 -9.77 0.23
C GLY A 93 -13.19 -9.12 -0.80
N ASN A 94 -12.76 -8.02 -1.42
CA ASN A 94 -13.54 -7.33 -2.46
C ASN A 94 -13.74 -8.21 -3.70
N LEU A 95 -12.71 -8.95 -4.14
CA LEU A 95 -12.82 -9.89 -5.25
C LEU A 95 -13.79 -11.04 -4.93
N ASN A 96 -13.79 -11.56 -3.70
CA ASN A 96 -14.76 -12.56 -3.27
C ASN A 96 -16.20 -12.00 -3.31
N THR A 97 -16.40 -10.76 -2.87
CA THR A 97 -17.71 -10.10 -2.97
C THR A 97 -18.16 -9.91 -4.42
N ILE A 98 -17.27 -9.41 -5.30
CA ILE A 98 -17.59 -9.22 -6.73
C ILE A 98 -17.92 -10.55 -7.39
N THR A 99 -17.11 -11.58 -7.17
CA THR A 99 -17.33 -12.92 -7.74
C THR A 99 -18.60 -13.57 -7.19
N GLY A 100 -18.92 -13.36 -5.91
CA GLY A 100 -20.20 -13.74 -5.30
C GLY A 100 -21.39 -13.05 -5.98
N ASN A 101 -21.35 -11.72 -6.08
CA ASN A 101 -22.40 -10.94 -6.76
C ASN A 101 -22.58 -11.37 -8.22
N LEU A 102 -21.48 -11.61 -8.95
CA LEU A 102 -21.53 -12.08 -10.34
C LEU A 102 -22.18 -13.46 -10.45
N LYS A 103 -21.93 -14.37 -9.50
CA LYS A 103 -22.56 -15.69 -9.44
C LYS A 103 -24.06 -15.60 -9.15
N GLU A 104 -24.48 -14.60 -8.39
CA GLU A 104 -25.88 -14.37 -8.04
C GLU A 104 -26.66 -13.61 -9.13
N LEU A 105 -26.00 -13.09 -10.17
CA LEU A 105 -26.70 -12.40 -11.26
C LEU A 105 -27.67 -13.35 -11.97
N PRO A 106 -28.98 -13.03 -12.02
CA PRO A 106 -29.96 -13.85 -12.71
C PRO A 106 -29.93 -13.54 -14.21
N LEU A 107 -28.81 -13.89 -14.87
CA LEU A 107 -28.57 -13.61 -16.30
C LEU A 107 -29.63 -14.28 -17.16
N ASP A 108 -29.99 -15.53 -16.88
CA ASP A 108 -31.03 -16.24 -17.63
C ASP A 108 -32.39 -15.53 -17.52
N THR A 109 -32.79 -15.13 -16.32
CA THR A 109 -34.03 -14.37 -16.12
C THR A 109 -33.99 -13.02 -16.84
N THR A 110 -32.85 -12.34 -16.81
CA THR A 110 -32.66 -11.05 -17.48
C THR A 110 -32.74 -11.19 -19.00
N LEU A 111 -32.04 -12.18 -19.57
CA LEU A 111 -32.09 -12.50 -21.00
C LEU A 111 -33.51 -12.92 -21.43
N ASN A 112 -34.19 -13.72 -20.61
CA ASN A 112 -35.58 -14.11 -20.86
C ASN A 112 -36.52 -12.89 -20.88
N ARG A 113 -36.36 -11.94 -19.95
CA ARG A 113 -37.13 -10.69 -19.94
C ARG A 113 -36.83 -9.80 -21.15
N ILE A 114 -35.57 -9.72 -21.58
CA ILE A 114 -35.17 -8.99 -22.79
C ILE A 114 -35.81 -9.64 -24.02
N ASN A 115 -35.69 -10.96 -24.18
CA ASN A 115 -36.30 -11.69 -25.29
C ASN A 115 -37.82 -11.53 -25.33
N ALA A 116 -38.49 -11.59 -24.17
CA ALA A 116 -39.92 -11.35 -24.07
C ALA A 116 -40.30 -9.92 -24.48
N THR A 117 -39.51 -8.93 -24.07
CA THR A 117 -39.71 -7.52 -24.43
C THR A 117 -39.53 -7.33 -25.94
N LEU A 118 -38.46 -7.86 -26.53
CA LEU A 118 -38.21 -7.81 -27.97
C LEU A 118 -39.33 -8.49 -28.77
N ALA A 119 -39.80 -9.66 -28.32
CA ALA A 119 -40.93 -10.35 -28.94
C ALA A 119 -42.23 -9.53 -28.87
N ASN A 120 -42.47 -8.83 -27.75
CA ASN A 120 -43.63 -7.95 -27.62
C ASN A 120 -43.52 -6.71 -28.51
N VAL A 121 -42.34 -6.09 -28.59
CA VAL A 121 -42.07 -4.98 -29.51
C VAL A 121 -42.28 -5.42 -30.95
N GLN A 122 -41.72 -6.56 -31.35
CA GLN A 122 -41.90 -7.10 -32.70
C GLN A 122 -43.38 -7.36 -33.01
N ARG A 123 -44.14 -7.90 -32.05
CA ARG A 123 -45.59 -8.14 -32.22
C ARG A 123 -46.37 -6.83 -32.32
N LEU A 124 -46.01 -5.82 -31.53
CA LEU A 124 -46.62 -4.49 -31.60
C LEU A 124 -46.33 -3.84 -32.96
N THR A 125 -45.06 -3.83 -33.39
CA THR A 125 -44.66 -3.30 -34.70
C THR A 125 -45.34 -4.04 -35.84
N ALA A 126 -45.48 -5.36 -35.76
CA ALA A 126 -46.22 -6.14 -36.77
C ALA A 126 -47.71 -5.78 -36.80
N LYS A 127 -48.35 -5.56 -35.64
CA LYS A 127 -49.74 -5.08 -35.58
C LYS A 127 -49.88 -3.67 -36.15
N LEU A 128 -48.95 -2.77 -35.83
CA LEU A 128 -48.95 -1.39 -36.34
C LEU A 128 -48.76 -1.34 -37.86
N ASN A 129 -47.86 -2.16 -38.40
CA ASN A 129 -47.59 -2.25 -39.83
C ASN A 129 -48.66 -3.04 -40.60
N ASN A 130 -49.60 -3.70 -39.90
CA ASN A 130 -50.71 -4.37 -40.55
C ASN A 130 -51.81 -3.35 -40.86
N GLU A 131 -52.01 -3.07 -42.14
CA GLU A 131 -53.06 -2.18 -42.67
C GLU A 131 -54.48 -2.62 -42.25
N ASN A 132 -54.67 -3.91 -41.94
CA ASN A 132 -55.93 -4.48 -41.45
C ASN A 132 -56.05 -4.47 -39.91
N SER A 133 -55.12 -3.88 -39.17
CA SER A 133 -55.32 -3.64 -37.72
C SER A 133 -56.22 -2.42 -37.53
N SER A 134 -56.93 -2.29 -36.39
CA SER A 134 -57.80 -1.11 -36.17
C SER A 134 -57.04 0.23 -36.28
N LEU A 135 -55.76 0.26 -35.88
CA LEU A 135 -54.92 1.46 -36.01
C LEU A 135 -54.38 1.62 -37.44
N GLY A 136 -54.00 0.53 -38.11
CA GLY A 136 -53.60 0.55 -39.52
C GLY A 136 -54.74 0.95 -40.45
N MET A 137 -55.95 0.46 -40.19
CA MET A 137 -57.18 0.89 -40.85
C MET A 137 -57.43 2.37 -40.61
N LEU A 138 -57.32 2.85 -39.36
CA LEU A 138 -57.48 4.26 -39.03
C LEU A 138 -56.48 5.16 -39.77
N LEU A 139 -55.21 4.76 -39.81
CA LEU A 139 -54.15 5.52 -40.48
C LEU A 139 -54.31 5.55 -42.01
N ASN A 140 -54.93 4.52 -42.59
CA ASN A 140 -55.13 4.39 -44.03
C ASN A 140 -56.57 4.68 -44.49
N ASP A 141 -57.48 5.10 -43.60
CA ASP A 141 -58.88 5.35 -43.93
C ASP A 141 -59.04 6.65 -44.75
N LYS A 142 -59.12 6.48 -46.07
CA LYS A 142 -59.41 7.57 -47.02
C LYS A 142 -60.75 8.25 -46.76
N LYS A 143 -61.76 7.51 -46.29
CA LYS A 143 -63.10 8.05 -46.02
C LYS A 143 -63.08 8.93 -44.77
N LEU A 144 -62.32 8.56 -43.74
CA LEU A 144 -62.11 9.43 -42.57
C LEU A 144 -61.38 10.73 -42.96
N TYR A 145 -60.31 10.64 -43.75
CA TYR A 145 -59.61 11.82 -44.28
C TYR A 145 -60.54 12.72 -45.09
N GLN A 146 -61.31 12.14 -46.02
CA GLN A 146 -62.28 12.88 -46.83
C GLN A 146 -63.37 13.53 -45.96
N ASN A 147 -63.94 12.80 -45.00
CA ASN A 147 -64.95 13.34 -44.09
C ASN A 147 -64.40 14.46 -43.21
N ALA A 148 -63.15 14.35 -42.75
CA ALA A 148 -62.48 15.39 -41.98
C ALA A 148 -62.25 16.64 -42.84
N THR A 149 -61.73 16.48 -44.06
CA THR A 149 -61.58 17.59 -45.02
C THR A 149 -62.93 18.24 -45.35
N SER A 150 -63.99 17.45 -45.59
CA SER A 150 -65.33 17.96 -45.85
C SER A 150 -65.94 18.66 -44.63
N THR A 151 -65.66 18.17 -43.42
CA THR A 151 -66.09 18.83 -42.17
C THR A 151 -65.37 20.16 -41.99
N VAL A 152 -64.05 20.20 -42.22
CA VAL A 152 -63.27 21.45 -42.20
C VAL A 152 -63.78 22.43 -43.25
N ALA A 153 -64.09 21.97 -44.46
CA ALA A 153 -64.65 22.82 -45.52
C ALA A 153 -66.06 23.35 -45.16
N SER A 154 -66.89 22.52 -44.50
CA SER A 154 -68.22 22.91 -44.02
C SER A 154 -68.13 23.90 -42.86
N LEU A 155 -67.19 23.70 -41.94
CA LEU A 155 -66.90 24.63 -40.85
C LEU A 155 -66.36 25.95 -41.38
N ASP A 156 -65.45 25.94 -42.35
CA ASP A 156 -64.97 27.16 -43.02
C ASP A 156 -66.12 27.90 -43.70
N SER A 157 -66.98 27.18 -44.43
CA SER A 157 -68.17 27.76 -45.05
C SER A 157 -69.14 28.36 -44.02
N LEU A 158 -69.33 27.68 -42.87
CA LEU A 158 -70.12 28.19 -41.76
C LEU A 158 -69.50 29.45 -41.15
N LEU A 159 -68.19 29.47 -40.92
CA LEU A 159 -67.48 30.64 -40.39
C LEU A 159 -67.54 31.82 -41.36
N GLN A 160 -67.42 31.57 -42.66
CA GLN A 160 -67.60 32.59 -43.69
C GLN A 160 -69.05 33.13 -43.71
N ASP A 161 -70.05 32.27 -43.56
CA ASP A 161 -71.45 32.70 -43.53
C ASP A 161 -71.78 33.47 -42.25
N VAL A 162 -71.27 33.04 -41.09
CA VAL A 162 -71.35 33.79 -39.84
C VAL A 162 -70.71 35.18 -39.99
N LYS A 163 -69.57 35.28 -40.69
CA LYS A 163 -68.91 36.56 -40.99
C LYS A 163 -69.75 37.44 -41.93
N LYS A 164 -70.38 36.86 -42.96
CA LYS A 164 -71.20 37.58 -43.96
C LYS A 164 -72.58 37.98 -43.39
N HIS A 165 -73.17 37.17 -42.52
CA HIS A 165 -74.51 37.33 -41.96
C HIS A 165 -74.53 37.25 -40.43
N PRO A 166 -73.78 38.10 -39.71
CA PRO A 166 -73.59 37.96 -38.26
C PRO A 166 -74.90 38.04 -37.46
N LYS A 167 -75.88 38.84 -37.93
CA LYS A 167 -77.19 39.00 -37.27
C LYS A 167 -78.04 37.73 -37.23
N LYS A 168 -77.80 36.75 -38.13
CA LYS A 168 -78.51 35.46 -38.13
C LYS A 168 -78.02 34.50 -37.04
N TYR A 169 -76.75 34.64 -36.62
CA TYR A 169 -76.08 33.66 -35.76
C TYR A 169 -75.65 34.24 -34.41
N VAL A 170 -75.65 35.57 -34.25
CA VAL A 170 -75.37 36.25 -32.99
C VAL A 170 -76.48 37.26 -32.70
N THR A 171 -77.36 36.92 -31.76
CA THR A 171 -78.35 37.85 -31.23
C THR A 171 -77.74 38.56 -30.02
N ILE A 172 -77.22 39.77 -30.21
CA ILE A 172 -76.74 40.58 -29.09
C ILE A 172 -77.97 41.13 -28.37
N LYS A 173 -78.26 40.59 -27.18
CA LYS A 173 -79.18 41.21 -26.23
C LYS A 173 -78.37 42.22 -25.42
N VAL A 174 -78.60 43.51 -25.68
CA VAL A 174 -78.11 44.60 -24.83
C VAL A 174 -79.16 44.81 -23.76
N PHE A 175 -78.79 44.56 -22.50
CA PHE A 175 -79.57 44.96 -21.34
C PHE A 175 -79.30 46.43 -21.03
#